data_AF-A0A1I6TWF7-F1
#
_entry.id   AF-A0A1I6TWF7-F1
#
_cell.length_a   1.000
_cell.length_b   1.000
_cell.length_c   1.000
_cell.angle_alpha   90.00
_cell.angle_beta   90.00
_cell.angle_gamma   90.00
#
_symmetry.space_group_name_H-M   'P 1'
#
loop_
_entity.id
_entity.type
_entity.pdbx_description
1 polymer ?
#
loop_
_entity_poly.entity_id
_entity_poly.type
_entity_poly.pdbx_seq_one_letter_code
_entity_poly.pdbx_strand_id
1 'polypeptide(L)'
;MKEQELAALFRSFTYEIPRAEACCRIGAWFAERMEWNKAIHWFETAVSLKRPEDPLANIDEPSWTWIPHLQLCVCYDRLGDHEQANYHNELALRYHPTHPSMLYNQQYLKEKLQNGVLR
;
A
#
# COMPACT_ATOMS: atom_id res chain seq x y z
N MET A 1 -9.85 6.49 -19.85
CA MET A 1 -9.28 5.16 -19.57
C MET A 1 -9.15 4.90 -18.06
N LYS A 2 -8.34 5.66 -17.30
CA LYS A 2 -8.17 5.43 -15.84
C LYS A 2 -9.43 5.63 -14.98
N GLU A 3 -10.30 6.56 -15.31
CA GLU A 3 -11.58 6.75 -14.59
C GLU A 3 -12.58 5.62 -14.85
N GLN A 4 -12.57 5.04 -16.05
CA GLN A 4 -13.41 3.88 -16.38
C GLN A 4 -12.94 2.63 -15.64
N GLU A 5 -11.62 2.49 -15.47
CA GLU A 5 -11.01 1.46 -14.64
C GLU A 5 -11.44 1.60 -13.17
N LEU A 6 -11.31 2.80 -12.59
CA LEU A 6 -11.77 3.07 -11.22
C LEU A 6 -13.27 2.73 -11.06
N ALA A 7 -14.11 3.17 -12.00
CA ALA A 7 -15.52 2.86 -11.98
C ALA A 7 -15.80 1.35 -12.11
N ALA A 8 -15.00 0.61 -12.87
CA ALA A 8 -15.11 -0.84 -12.97
C ALA A 8 -14.69 -1.54 -11.68
N LEU A 9 -13.65 -1.07 -11.01
CA LEU A 9 -13.22 -1.57 -9.69
C LEU A 9 -14.33 -1.40 -8.66
N PHE A 10 -14.93 -0.20 -8.56
CA PHE A 10 -16.06 0.00 -7.64
C PHE A 10 -17.29 -0.83 -8.01
N ARG A 11 -17.60 -0.98 -9.31
CA ARG A 11 -18.68 -1.87 -9.75
C ARG A 11 -18.41 -3.33 -9.38
N SER A 12 -17.15 -3.79 -9.35
CA SER A 12 -16.87 -5.17 -8.95
C SER A 12 -17.36 -5.49 -7.53
N PHE A 13 -17.42 -4.48 -6.64
CA PHE A 13 -17.89 -4.65 -5.27
C PHE A 13 -19.40 -4.90 -5.15
N THR A 14 -20.17 -4.74 -6.24
CA THR A 14 -21.58 -5.16 -6.25
C THR A 14 -21.75 -6.66 -6.48
N TYR A 15 -20.70 -7.34 -6.93
CA TYR A 15 -20.71 -8.77 -7.21
C TYR A 15 -20.01 -9.58 -6.12
N GLU A 16 -18.98 -9.02 -5.48
CA GLU A 16 -18.13 -9.71 -4.51
C GLU A 16 -17.60 -8.72 -3.45
N ILE A 17 -17.13 -9.24 -2.32
CA ILE A 17 -16.42 -8.42 -1.32
C ILE A 17 -15.11 -7.84 -1.89
N PRO A 18 -14.63 -6.69 -1.36
CA PRO A 18 -13.36 -6.12 -1.80
C PRO A 18 -12.19 -7.10 -1.65
N ARG A 19 -11.30 -7.08 -2.63
CA ARG A 19 -10.06 -7.85 -2.64
C ARG A 19 -8.85 -6.93 -2.64
N ALA A 20 -7.73 -7.40 -2.10
CA ALA A 20 -6.53 -6.58 -1.99
C ALA A 20 -6.04 -6.06 -3.36
N GLU A 21 -6.20 -6.82 -4.45
CA GLU A 21 -5.86 -6.36 -5.81
C GLU A 21 -6.66 -5.12 -6.23
N ALA A 22 -7.97 -5.13 -5.97
CA ALA A 22 -8.85 -4.02 -6.29
C ALA A 22 -8.53 -2.81 -5.40
N CYS A 23 -8.38 -3.04 -4.09
CA CYS A 23 -8.03 -2.00 -3.13
C CYS A 23 -6.68 -1.35 -3.45
N CYS A 24 -5.65 -2.12 -3.82
CA CYS A 24 -4.35 -1.59 -4.22
C CYS A 24 -4.45 -0.70 -5.47
N ARG A 25 -5.22 -1.11 -6.48
CA ARG A 25 -5.42 -0.31 -7.71
C ARG A 25 -6.20 0.98 -7.43
N ILE A 26 -7.23 0.92 -6.59
CA ILE A 26 -7.96 2.11 -6.16
C ILE A 26 -7.05 3.05 -5.36
N GLY A 27 -6.26 2.51 -4.43
CA GLY A 27 -5.29 3.27 -3.65
C GLY A 27 -4.26 3.97 -4.53
N ALA A 28 -3.70 3.26 -5.52
CA ALA A 28 -2.77 3.80 -6.49
C ALA A 28 -3.40 4.95 -7.32
N TRP A 29 -4.66 4.80 -7.73
CA TRP A 29 -5.39 5.86 -8.44
C TRP A 29 -5.46 7.16 -7.63
N PHE A 30 -5.74 7.09 -6.33
CA PHE A 30 -5.74 8.27 -5.45
C PHE A 30 -4.33 8.79 -5.17
N ALA A 31 -3.34 7.91 -5.02
CA ALA A 31 -1.94 8.28 -4.78
C ALA A 31 -1.34 9.06 -5.96
N GLU A 32 -1.62 8.65 -7.21
CA GLU A 32 -1.21 9.37 -8.42
C GLU A 32 -1.72 10.82 -8.47
N ARG A 33 -2.82 11.10 -7.76
CA ARG A 33 -3.47 12.40 -7.68
C ARG A 33 -3.11 13.17 -6.42
N MET A 34 -2.16 12.66 -5.63
CA MET A 34 -1.74 13.20 -4.34
C MET A 34 -2.89 13.30 -3.32
N GLU A 35 -3.95 12.51 -3.50
CA GLU A 35 -5.06 12.40 -2.55
C GLU A 35 -4.69 11.40 -1.45
N TRP A 36 -3.62 11.70 -0.70
CA TRP A 36 -2.91 10.76 0.18
C TRP A 36 -3.80 10.07 1.21
N ASN A 37 -4.68 10.80 1.89
CA ASN A 37 -5.59 10.23 2.89
C ASN A 37 -6.53 9.17 2.28
N LYS A 38 -7.00 9.39 1.03
CA LYS A 38 -7.83 8.40 0.33
C LYS A 38 -7.01 7.21 -0.09
N ALA A 39 -5.79 7.43 -0.58
CA ALA A 39 -4.88 6.36 -0.93
C ALA A 39 -4.57 5.45 0.27
N ILE A 40 -4.23 6.05 1.42
CA ILE A 40 -3.98 5.36 2.70
C ILE A 40 -5.17 4.49 3.07
N HIS A 41 -6.38 5.05 3.08
CA HIS A 41 -7.59 4.29 3.42
C HIS A 41 -7.74 3.01 2.59
N TRP A 42 -7.48 3.09 1.28
CA TRP A 42 -7.59 1.93 0.40
C TRP A 42 -6.46 0.92 0.57
N PHE A 43 -5.23 1.37 0.83
CA PHE A 43 -4.13 0.46 1.11
C PHE A 43 -4.24 -0.20 2.51
N GLU A 44 -4.70 0.55 3.53
CA GLU A 44 -5.04 0.01 4.85
C GLU A 44 -6.15 -1.04 4.75
N THR A 45 -7.18 -0.74 3.94
CA THR A 45 -8.22 -1.73 3.64
C THR A 45 -7.59 -2.98 3.04
N ALA A 46 -6.71 -2.87 2.05
CA ALA A 46 -6.05 -4.01 1.40
C ALA A 46 -5.31 -4.92 2.40
N VAL A 47 -4.56 -4.35 3.36
CA VAL A 47 -3.80 -5.14 4.36
C VAL A 47 -4.68 -5.74 5.45
N SER A 48 -5.89 -5.21 5.66
CA SER A 48 -6.86 -5.73 6.63
C SER A 48 -7.70 -6.91 6.12
N LEU A 49 -7.73 -7.12 4.79
CA LEU A 49 -8.54 -8.15 4.17
C LEU A 49 -7.96 -9.55 4.40
N LYS A 50 -8.86 -10.53 4.54
CA LYS A 50 -8.48 -11.95 4.58
C LYS A 50 -8.22 -12.45 3.16
N ARG A 51 -7.02 -13.02 2.93
CA ARG A 51 -6.67 -13.66 1.66
C ARG A 51 -7.63 -14.81 1.35
N PRO A 52 -8.14 -14.93 0.11
CA PRO A 52 -8.93 -16.09 -0.31
C PRO A 52 -8.16 -17.40 -0.10
N GLU A 53 -8.86 -18.42 0.40
CA GLU A 53 -8.31 -19.76 0.61
C GLU A 53 -8.57 -20.70 -0.59
N ASP A 54 -9.42 -20.28 -1.54
CA ASP A 54 -9.75 -21.06 -2.73
C ASP A 54 -8.51 -21.25 -3.63
N PRO A 55 -8.04 -22.50 -3.85
CA PRO A 55 -6.89 -22.78 -4.71
C PRO A 55 -7.11 -22.41 -6.18
N LEU A 56 -8.35 -22.23 -6.62
CA LEU A 56 -8.70 -21.83 -8.00
C LEU A 56 -8.80 -20.31 -8.17
N ALA A 57 -8.74 -19.55 -7.08
CA ALA A 57 -8.75 -18.10 -7.16
C ALA A 57 -7.49 -17.60 -7.86
N ASN A 58 -7.68 -16.75 -8.88
CA ASN A 58 -6.58 -15.99 -9.44
C ASN A 58 -6.14 -14.93 -8.41
N ILE A 59 -4.90 -15.01 -7.91
CA ILE A 59 -4.37 -14.16 -6.84
C ILE A 59 -3.12 -13.44 -7.34
N ASP A 60 -3.11 -12.11 -7.21
CA ASP A 60 -1.89 -11.32 -7.35
C ASP A 60 -1.22 -11.19 -5.98
N GLU A 61 -0.33 -12.13 -5.65
CA GLU A 61 0.33 -12.23 -4.34
C GLU A 61 0.97 -10.92 -3.83
N PRO A 62 1.64 -10.11 -4.68
CA PRO A 62 2.17 -8.82 -4.26
C PRO A 62 1.13 -7.88 -3.63
N SER A 63 -0.10 -7.86 -4.17
CA SER A 63 -1.21 -7.04 -3.64
C SER A 63 -1.68 -7.50 -2.26
N TRP A 64 -1.48 -8.76 -1.90
CA TRP A 64 -1.83 -9.33 -0.58
C TRP A 64 -0.68 -9.29 0.44
N THR A 65 0.49 -8.82 0.03
CA THR A 65 1.70 -8.86 0.84
C THR A 65 2.37 -7.49 0.89
N TRP A 66 3.34 -7.24 0.01
CA TRP A 66 4.25 -6.11 0.15
C TRP A 66 3.81 -4.85 -0.58
N ILE A 67 2.99 -4.93 -1.64
CA ILE A 67 2.57 -3.75 -2.41
C ILE A 67 1.83 -2.74 -1.54
N PRO A 68 0.74 -3.09 -0.82
CA PRO A 68 0.00 -2.10 -0.06
C PRO A 68 0.85 -1.51 1.06
N HIS A 69 1.73 -2.30 1.69
CA HIS A 69 2.68 -1.80 2.68
C HIS A 69 3.72 -0.83 2.07
N LEU A 70 4.29 -1.13 0.91
CA LEU A 70 5.19 -0.21 0.22
C LEU A 70 4.49 1.10 -0.14
N GLN A 71 3.25 1.03 -0.60
CA GLN A 71 2.48 2.23 -0.95
C GLN A 71 2.06 3.04 0.30
N LEU A 72 1.71 2.37 1.41
CA LEU A 72 1.47 3.04 2.70
C LEU A 72 2.72 3.76 3.18
N CYS A 73 3.90 3.13 3.07
CA CYS A 73 5.17 3.78 3.37
C CYS A 73 5.32 5.11 2.63
N VAL A 74 5.10 5.11 1.31
CA VAL A 74 5.16 6.34 0.50
C VAL A 74 4.10 7.35 0.93
N CYS A 75 2.85 6.93 1.13
CA CYS A 75 1.77 7.86 1.46
C CYS A 75 1.96 8.54 2.82
N TYR A 76 2.39 7.80 3.84
CA TYR A 76 2.67 8.37 5.17
C TYR A 76 3.89 9.30 5.15
N ASP A 77 4.97 8.94 4.42
CA ASP A 77 6.12 9.83 4.25
C ASP A 77 5.71 11.15 3.58
N ARG A 78 4.83 11.12 2.59
CA ARG A 78 4.28 12.33 1.94
C ARG A 78 3.46 13.21 2.88
N LEU A 79 2.88 12.64 3.93
CA LEU A 79 2.18 13.38 4.99
C LEU A 79 3.10 13.79 6.14
N GLY A 80 4.39 13.41 6.11
CA GLY A 80 5.36 13.68 7.16
C GLY A 80 5.31 12.72 8.36
N ASP A 81 4.48 11.68 8.30
CA ASP A 81 4.40 10.64 9.32
C ASP A 81 5.46 9.57 9.04
N HIS A 82 6.72 9.91 9.36
CA HIS A 82 7.85 9.02 9.11
C HIS A 82 7.81 7.73 9.97
N GLU A 83 7.10 7.74 11.11
CA GLU A 83 6.97 6.56 11.97
C GLU A 83 6.10 5.50 11.31
N GLN A 84 4.90 5.87 10.84
CA GLN A 84 4.04 4.97 10.08
C GLN A 84 4.67 4.57 8.75
N ALA A 85 5.38 5.51 8.10
CA ALA A 85 6.09 5.19 6.87
C ALA A 85 7.13 4.08 7.08
N ASN A 86 7.91 4.18 8.16
CA ASN A 86 8.93 3.20 8.51
C ASN A 86 8.30 1.85 8.92
N TYR A 87 7.25 1.88 9.74
CA TYR A 87 6.52 0.67 10.13
C TYR A 87 6.08 -0.16 8.92
N HIS A 88 5.44 0.49 7.95
CA HIS A 88 4.99 -0.21 6.74
C HIS A 88 6.13 -0.65 5.83
N ASN A 89 7.22 0.12 5.72
CA ASN A 89 8.39 -0.31 4.97
C ASN A 89 9.00 -1.60 5.54
N GLU A 90 9.14 -1.67 6.86
CA GLU A 90 9.65 -2.87 7.54
C GLU A 90 8.74 -4.09 7.34
N LEU A 91 7.42 -3.90 7.36
CA LEU A 91 6.48 -4.97 7.02
C LEU A 91 6.63 -5.43 5.57
N ALA A 92 6.78 -4.51 4.62
CA ALA A 92 7.00 -4.86 3.22
C ALA A 92 8.30 -5.66 3.02
N LEU A 93 9.39 -5.30 3.71
CA LEU A 93 10.66 -6.01 3.66
C LEU A 93 10.58 -7.43 4.23
N ARG A 94 9.69 -7.72 5.18
CA ARG A 94 9.48 -9.09 5.67
C ARG A 94 8.98 -10.03 4.57
N TYR A 95 8.22 -9.51 3.61
CA TYR A 95 7.72 -10.26 2.46
C TYR A 95 8.68 -10.24 1.27
N HIS A 96 9.34 -9.12 0.99
CA HIS A 96 10.30 -8.99 -0.10
C HIS A 96 11.62 -8.32 0.37
N PRO A 97 12.52 -9.06 1.04
CA PRO A 97 13.70 -8.48 1.72
C PRO A 97 14.71 -7.78 0.82
N THR A 98 14.72 -8.13 -0.46
CA THR A 98 15.69 -7.62 -1.45
C THR A 98 15.12 -6.56 -2.38
N HIS A 99 13.90 -6.05 -2.14
CA HIS A 99 13.28 -5.08 -3.03
C HIS A 99 14.02 -3.74 -2.97
N PRO A 100 14.53 -3.22 -4.11
CA PRO A 100 15.46 -2.08 -4.11
C PRO A 100 14.85 -0.80 -3.52
N SER A 101 13.59 -0.50 -3.83
CA SER A 101 12.91 0.69 -3.28
C SER A 101 12.71 0.61 -1.77
N MET A 102 12.46 -0.60 -1.22
CA MET A 102 12.22 -0.76 0.22
C MET A 102 13.52 -0.65 1.02
N LEU A 103 14.62 -1.16 0.45
CA LEU A 103 15.95 -1.00 1.03
C LEU A 103 16.39 0.48 1.03
N TYR A 104 16.10 1.19 -0.06
CA TYR A 104 16.33 2.64 -0.12
C TYR A 104 15.49 3.38 0.93
N ASN A 105 14.17 3.12 0.98
CA ASN A 105 13.27 3.73 1.94
C ASN A 105 13.69 3.48 3.39
N GLN A 106 14.17 2.27 3.71
CA GLN A 106 14.67 1.93 5.04
C GLN A 106 15.83 2.84 5.48
N GLN A 107 16.81 3.05 4.59
CA GLN A 107 17.94 3.93 4.88
C GLN A 107 17.48 5.38 5.04
N TYR A 108 16.67 5.86 4.10
CA TYR A 108 16.12 7.22 4.12
C TYR A 108 15.29 7.52 5.38
N LEU A 109 14.37 6.61 5.77
CA LEU A 109 13.52 6.79 6.93
C LEU A 109 14.29 6.70 8.25
N LYS A 110 15.32 5.85 8.32
CA LYS A 110 16.24 5.79 9.46
C LYS A 110 16.91 7.13 9.71
N GLU A 111 17.41 7.78 8.66
CA GLU A 111 18.00 9.13 8.77
C GLU A 111 16.97 10.19 9.18
N LYS A 112 15.76 10.15 8.61
CA LYS A 112 14.68 11.09 8.96
C LYS A 112 14.28 10.99 10.42
N LEU A 113 14.10 9.78 10.94
CA LEU A 113 13.71 9.53 12.32
C LEU A 113 14.81 9.95 13.30
N GLN A 114 16.09 9.70 12.99
CA GLN A 114 17.21 10.14 13.83
C GLN A 114 17.32 11.67 13.93
N ASN A 115 17.11 12.37 12.82
CA ASN A 115 17.15 13.84 12.79
C ASN A 115 15.94 14.50 13.46
N GLY A 116 14.80 13.80 13.55
CA GLY A 116 13.61 14.28 14.27
C GLY A 116 13.76 14.24 15.79
N VAL A 117 14.58 13.33 16.33
CA VAL A 117 14.85 13.19 17.78
C VAL A 117 15.77 14.30 18.31
N LEU A 118 16.51 14.98 17.44
CA LEU A 118 17.45 16.05 17.79
C LEU A 118 16.84 17.46 17.75
N ARG A 119 15.51 17.59 17.68
CA ARG A 119 14.78 18.87 17.69
C ARG A 119 13.88 19.01 18.89
#